data_AF-A5BQZ2-F1
#
_entry.id   AF-A5BQZ2-F1
#
_cell.length_a   1.000
_cell.length_b   1.000
_cell.length_c   1.000
_cell.angle_alpha   90.00
_cell.angle_beta   90.00
_cell.angle_gamma   90.00
#
_symmetry.space_group_name_H-M   'P 1'
#
loop_
_entity.id
_entity.type
_entity.pdbx_description
1 polymer ?
#
loop_
_entity_poly.entity_id
_entity_poly.type
_entity_poly.pdbx_seq_one_letter_code
_entity_poly.pdbx_strand_id
1 'polypeptide(L)' 'MAYVAQSPWIQSGKIAENILFGKEMDRERYERVLDACYLKKDLEVLSFGDQTVIGEWGINLSGG' A
#
# COMPACT_ATOMS: atom_id res chain seq x y z
N MET A 1 19.28 -1.81 -8.34
CA MET A 1 18.64 -3.15 -8.28
C MET A 1 17.65 -3.11 -7.13
N ALA A 2 16.35 -3.07 -7.44
CA ALA A 2 15.31 -3.21 -6.42
C ALA A 2 15.01 -4.71 -6.28
N TYR A 3 15.36 -5.29 -5.14
CA TYR A 3 15.12 -6.70 -4.84
C TYR A 3 13.64 -6.85 -4.44
N VAL A 4 12.83 -7.48 -5.29
CA VAL A 4 11.48 -7.94 -4.92
C VAL A 4 11.65 -9.31 -4.29
N ALA A 5 11.58 -9.37 -2.97
CA ALA A 5 11.36 -10.63 -2.28
C ALA A 5 9.94 -11.10 -2.63
N GLN A 6 9.80 -12.35 -3.08
CA GLN A 6 8.55 -12.98 -3.54
C GLN A 6 7.44 -13.12 -2.46
N SER A 7 7.57 -12.46 -1.31
CA SER A 7 6.49 -12.25 -0.34
C SER A 7 6.51 -10.78 0.07
N PRO A 8 5.52 -9.96 -0.32
CA PRO A 8 5.42 -8.59 0.18
C PRO A 8 5.24 -8.64 1.70
N TRP A 9 6.22 -8.14 2.44
CA TRP A 9 6.10 -7.99 3.89
C TRP A 9 5.26 -6.75 4.17
N ILE A 10 3.95 -6.95 4.22
CA ILE A 10 2.97 -5.93 4.60
C ILE A 10 2.69 -6.12 6.09
N GLN A 11 2.90 -5.05 6.86
CA GLN A 11 2.55 -5.04 8.27
C GLN A 11 1.04 -4.89 8.43
N SER A 12 0.50 -5.50 9.48
CA SER A 12 -0.88 -5.31 9.88
C SER A 12 -1.11 -3.83 10.22
N GLY A 13 -1.98 -3.16 9.47
CA GLY A 13 -2.14 -1.71 9.53
C GLY A 13 -2.77 -1.15 8.26
N LYS A 14 -2.86 0.19 8.16
CA LYS A 14 -3.41 0.81 6.94
C LYS A 14 -2.43 0.69 5.78
N ILE A 15 -2.94 0.67 4.56
CA ILE A 15 -2.11 0.72 3.35
C ILE A 15 -1.26 2.00 3.33
N ALA A 16 -1.83 3.15 3.71
CA ALA A 16 -1.08 4.40 3.81
C ALA A 16 0.11 4.30 4.78
N GLU A 17 -0.06 3.64 5.93
CA GLU A 17 1.02 3.43 6.90
C GLU A 17 2.11 2.52 6.35
N ASN A 18 1.71 1.47 5.61
CA ASN A 18 2.64 0.59 4.92
C ASN A 18 3.40 1.32 3.80
N ILE A 19 2.75 2.19 3.03
CA ILE A 19 3.42 2.99 1.98
C ILE A 19 4.39 3.99 2.61
N LEU A 20 4.03 4.58 3.75
CA LEU A 20 4.86 5.53 4.47
C LEU A 20 6.00 4.86 5.25
N PHE A 21 5.88 3.57 5.58
CA PHE A 21 6.84 2.80 6.39
C PHE A 21 7.28 3.56 7.66
N GLY A 22 6.33 4.16 8.37
CA GLY A 22 6.57 4.92 9.60
C GLY A 22 7.13 6.34 9.41
N LYS A 23 7.20 6.85 8.17
CA LYS A 23 7.51 8.26 7.91
C LYS A 23 6.28 9.15 8.07
N GLU A 24 6.50 10.41 8.39
CA GLU A 24 5.43 11.42 8.34
C GLU A 24 4.86 11.55 6.93
N MET A 25 3.54 11.73 6.86
CA MET A 25 2.83 11.85 5.60
C MET A 25 3.12 13.21 4.94
N ASP A 26 4.00 13.20 3.94
CA ASP A 26 4.14 14.28 2.98
C ASP A 26 3.20 14.00 1.81
N ARG A 27 2.13 14.80 1.70
CA ARG A 27 1.07 14.58 0.72
C ARG A 27 1.54 14.73 -0.73
N GLU A 28 2.45 15.66 -1.03
CA GLU A 28 2.97 15.81 -2.39
C GLU A 28 3.85 14.62 -2.78
N ARG A 29 4.72 14.20 -1.86
CA ARG A 29 5.58 13.04 -2.09
C ARG A 29 4.76 11.77 -2.20
N TYR A 30 3.76 11.61 -1.34
CA TYR A 30 2.87 10.45 -1.32
C TYR A 30 2.12 10.31 -2.64
N GLU A 31 1.49 11.39 -3.13
CA GLU A 31 0.81 11.41 -4.43
C GLU A 31 1.76 11.08 -5.59
N ARG A 32 2.98 11.64 -5.58
CA ARG A 32 4.00 11.33 -6.61
C ARG A 32 4.40 9.86 -6.59
N VAL A 33 4.51 9.24 -5.41
CA VAL A 33 4.82 7.81 -5.29
C VAL A 33 3.65 6.97 -5.80
N LEU A 34 2.41 7.33 -5.46
CA LEU A 34 1.22 6.63 -5.96
C LEU A 34 1.13 6.70 -7.49
N ASP A 35 1.43 7.85 -8.09
CA ASP A 35 1.47 8.01 -9.55
C ASP A 35 2.63 7.24 -10.18
N ALA A 36 3.85 7.35 -9.64
CA ALA A 36 5.03 6.70 -10.17
C ALA A 36 4.97 5.16 -10.08
N CYS A 37 4.32 4.64 -9.03
CA CYS A 37 4.12 3.21 -8.83
C CYS A 37 2.81 2.68 -9.42
N TYR A 38 2.02 3.55 -10.07
CA TYR A 38 0.71 3.22 -10.65
C TYR A 38 -0.33 2.68 -9.64
N LEU A 39 -0.07 2.87 -8.34
CA LEU A 39 -0.87 2.34 -7.23
C LEU A 39 -2.25 2.99 -7.12
N LYS A 40 -2.48 4.16 -7.73
CA LYS A 40 -3.80 4.82 -7.67
C LYS A 40 -4.92 3.92 -8.18
N LYS A 41 -4.68 3.20 -9.28
CA LYS A 41 -5.67 2.27 -9.85
C LYS A 41 -5.90 1.06 -8.95
N ASP A 42 -4.86 0.55 -8.32
CA ASP A 42 -4.98 -0.56 -7.37
C ASP A 42 -5.77 -0.13 -6.13
N LEU A 43 -5.55 1.08 -5.64
CA LEU A 43 -6.31 1.66 -4.53
C LEU A 43 -7.78 1.92 -4.90
N GLU A 44 -8.09 2.28 -6.14
CA GLU A 44 -9.48 2.46 -6.61
C GLU A 44 -10.31 1.16 -6.56
N VAL A 45 -9.67 -0.01 -6.68
CA VAL A 45 -10.34 -1.31 -6.54
C VAL A 45 -10.71 -1.60 -5.08
N LEU A 46 -10.05 -0.94 -4.12
CA LEU A 46 -10.35 -1.11 -2.70
C LEU A 46 -11.46 -0.15 -2.26
N SER A 47 -12.49 -0.68 -1.61
CA SER A 47 -13.63 0.11 -1.11
C SER A 47 -13.25 1.26 -0.18
N PHE A 48 -12.07 1.20 0.44
CA PHE A 48 -11.54 2.23 1.35
C PHE A 48 -10.20 2.82 0.87
N GLY A 49 -9.77 2.53 -0.36
CA GLY A 49 -8.52 3.04 -0.91
C GLY A 49 -7.32 2.74 -0.02
N ASP A 50 -6.51 3.75 0.25
CA ASP A 50 -5.33 3.68 1.10
C ASP A 50 -5.63 3.61 2.62
N GLN A 51 -6.89 3.83 3.02
CA GLN A 51 -7.37 3.62 4.39
C GLN A 51 -7.76 2.17 4.66
N THR A 52 -7.73 1.30 3.64
CA THR A 52 -7.97 -0.13 3.81
C THR A 52 -6.95 -0.69 4.80
N VAL A 53 -7.45 -1.40 5.81
CA VAL A 53 -6.64 -2.05 6.84
C VAL A 53 -6.29 -3.46 6.37
N ILE A 54 -5.00 -3.77 6.31
CA ILE A 54 -4.51 -5.11 6.04
C ILE A 54 -4.27 -5.80 7.39
N GLY A 55 -4.85 -6.98 7.59
CA GLY A 55 -4.68 -7.78 8.81
C GLY A 55 -3.40 -8.64 8.80
N GLU A 56 -3.07 -9.24 9.94
CA GLU A 56 -2.00 -10.26 10.00
C GLU A 56 -2.35 -11.37 9.00
N TRP A 57 -1.38 -11.75 8.16
CA TRP A 57 -1.46 -12.76 7.08
C TRP A 57 -1.93 -12.31 5.69
N GLY A 58 -2.08 -11.01 5.41
CA GLY A 58 -2.31 -10.55 4.03
C GLY A 58 -3.61 -11.07 3.39
N ILE A 59 -4.53 -11.61 4.19
CA ILE A 59 -5.77 -12.30 3.75
C ILE A 59 -6.88 -11.29 3.36
N ASN A 60 -6.52 -10.17 2.74
CA ASN A 60 -7.53 -9.31 2.11
C ASN A 60 -6.98 -8.49 0.93
N LEU A 61 -6.13 -9.10 0.10
CA LEU A 61 -6.19 -8.82 -1.34
C LEU A 61 -7.08 -9.92 -1.93
N SER A 62 -8.30 -9.56 -2.29
CA SER A 62 -9.35 -10.47 -2.77
C SER A 62 -8.80 -11.44 -3.82
N GLY A 63 -9.13 -12.72 -3.66
CA GLY A 63 -8.86 -13.74 -4.67
C GLY A 63 -9.46 -13.33 -6.02
N GLY A 64 -8.59 -13.12 -6.99
CA GLY A 64 -8.89 -12.78 -8.38
C GLY A 64 -7.60 -12.65 -9.17
#